data_AF-A0A0D5XY77-F1
#
_entry.id   AF-A0A0D5XY77-F1
#
_cell.length_a   1.000
_cell.length_b   1.000
_cell.length_c   1.000
_cell.angle_alpha   90.00
_cell.angle_beta   90.00
_cell.angle_gamma   90.00
#
_symmetry.space_group_name_H-M   'P 1'
#
loop_
_entity.id
_entity.type
_entity.pdbx_description
1 polymer ?
#
loop_
_entity_poly.entity_id
_entity_poly.type
_entity_poly.pdbx_seq_one_letter_code
_entity_poly.pdbx_strand_id
1 'polypeptide(L)'
;MADQTSLVKVPREVDLKFLGPLACGVMTGAGGVLNTLKPTADSSVAIFGAGTVGLSGLMATRIIGCTRRIVVDNKQARLDLAKELGATHTVLSEPGVDVAAKLRELTDDQGVHYAFESSGVRPVIAAAFDSLREMGTLVMTGVLPQGSTVEFDAWKLLRGRKVIGSVMGDTDPDTFIPQLVEYYRNGQLPLEKISRIYPLESINEAIADGIGGKVVKAIVAMPHEH
;
A
#
# COMPACT_ATOMS: atom_id res chain seq x y z
N MET A 1 -21.83 19.91 -3.51
CA MET A 1 -21.76 20.18 -2.06
C MET A 1 -21.31 18.89 -1.38
N ALA A 2 -20.38 18.99 -0.42
CA ALA A 2 -19.98 17.85 0.42
C ALA A 2 -20.68 17.99 1.79
N ASP A 3 -21.02 16.86 2.40
CA ASP A 3 -21.56 16.84 3.77
C ASP A 3 -20.45 17.12 4.79
N GLN A 4 -20.78 17.77 5.91
CA GLN A 4 -19.81 18.12 6.95
C GLN A 4 -19.10 16.88 7.52
N THR A 5 -19.80 15.74 7.61
CA THR A 5 -19.25 14.46 8.09
C THR A 5 -18.21 13.85 7.14
N SER A 6 -18.07 14.41 5.94
CA SER A 6 -17.08 14.00 4.94
C SER A 6 -15.93 15.01 4.80
N LEU A 7 -15.82 15.99 5.71
CA LEU A 7 -14.80 17.04 5.68
C LEU A 7 -13.82 16.90 6.84
N VAL A 8 -12.55 16.65 6.51
CA VAL A 8 -11.47 16.64 7.51
C VAL A 8 -10.66 17.92 7.44
N LYS A 9 -10.55 18.60 8.58
CA LYS A 9 -9.76 19.83 8.68
C LYS A 9 -8.27 19.50 8.71
N VAL A 10 -7.49 20.18 7.88
CA VAL A 10 -6.04 20.06 7.82
C VAL A 10 -5.35 21.40 8.11
N PRO A 11 -4.09 21.40 8.59
CA PRO A 11 -3.30 22.61 8.78
C PRO A 11 -3.14 23.41 7.48
N ARG A 12 -3.11 24.75 7.58
CA ARG A 12 -3.05 25.64 6.39
C ARG A 12 -1.65 25.73 5.79
N GLU A 13 -0.64 25.44 6.59
CA GLU A 13 0.78 25.54 6.25
C GLU A 13 1.31 24.39 5.38
N VAL A 14 0.49 23.37 5.08
CA VAL A 14 0.87 22.23 4.25
C VAL A 14 0.33 22.43 2.83
N ASP A 15 1.14 22.13 1.81
CA ASP A 15 0.72 22.23 0.41
C ASP A 15 -0.46 21.29 0.13
N LEU A 16 -1.63 21.88 -0.05
CA LEU A 16 -2.90 21.18 -0.26
C LEU A 16 -2.86 20.24 -1.48
N LYS A 17 -1.97 20.50 -2.46
CA LYS A 17 -1.85 19.67 -3.66
C LYS A 17 -1.60 18.20 -3.33
N PHE A 18 -0.82 17.91 -2.28
CA PHE A 18 -0.49 16.53 -1.92
C PHE A 18 -1.45 15.89 -0.92
N LEU A 19 -2.43 16.63 -0.40
CA LEU A 19 -3.31 16.13 0.66
C LEU A 19 -4.52 15.35 0.13
N GLY A 20 -4.97 15.61 -1.10
CA GLY A 20 -6.08 14.87 -1.71
C GLY A 20 -5.92 13.33 -1.67
N PRO A 21 -4.74 12.77 -2.01
CA PRO A 21 -4.47 11.33 -1.87
C PRO A 21 -4.63 10.74 -0.46
N LEU A 22 -4.54 11.57 0.60
CA LEU A 22 -4.71 11.13 1.99
C LEU A 22 -6.12 10.63 2.28
N ALA A 23 -7.15 11.10 1.57
CA ALA A 23 -8.53 10.68 1.81
C ALA A 23 -8.88 9.30 1.20
N CYS A 24 -7.94 8.63 0.55
CA CYS A 24 -8.18 7.32 -0.07
C CYS A 24 -6.90 6.48 -0.02
N GLY A 25 -6.21 6.31 -1.16
CA GLY A 25 -5.13 5.33 -1.29
C GLY A 25 -4.00 5.44 -0.26
N VAL A 26 -3.62 6.66 0.15
CA VAL A 26 -2.57 6.82 1.15
C VAL A 26 -3.05 6.38 2.54
N MET A 27 -4.24 6.81 2.97
CA MET A 27 -4.86 6.36 4.22
C MET A 27 -5.10 4.86 4.23
N THR A 28 -5.63 4.32 3.14
CA THR A 28 -5.85 2.88 3.00
C THR A 28 -4.55 2.09 3.20
N GLY A 29 -3.46 2.50 2.55
CA GLY A 29 -2.18 1.81 2.65
C GLY A 29 -1.52 1.96 4.02
N ALA A 30 -1.40 3.20 4.50
CA ALA A 30 -0.77 3.48 5.79
C ALA A 30 -1.60 2.92 6.94
N GLY A 31 -2.92 3.09 6.92
CA GLY A 31 -3.84 2.55 7.92
C GLY A 31 -3.90 1.02 7.89
N GLY A 32 -3.91 0.41 6.71
CA GLY A 32 -3.86 -1.04 6.57
C GLY A 32 -2.63 -1.66 7.26
N VAL A 33 -1.51 -0.95 7.32
CA VAL A 33 -0.32 -1.38 8.08
C VAL A 33 -0.37 -0.94 9.54
N LEU A 34 -0.59 0.35 9.83
CA LEU A 34 -0.52 0.92 11.18
C LEU A 34 -1.68 0.48 12.10
N ASN A 35 -2.86 0.24 11.52
CA ASN A 35 -4.10 0.02 12.27
C ASN A 35 -4.68 -1.39 12.06
N THR A 36 -4.55 -1.99 10.87
CA THR A 36 -5.04 -3.35 10.66
C THR A 36 -3.97 -4.40 10.96
N LEU A 37 -2.83 -4.32 10.28
CA LEU A 37 -1.77 -5.34 10.36
C LEU A 37 -1.01 -5.28 11.69
N LYS A 38 -0.73 -4.07 12.18
CA LYS A 38 0.01 -3.79 13.44
C LYS A 38 1.27 -4.65 13.62
N PRO A 39 2.20 -4.64 12.65
CA PRO A 39 3.43 -5.41 12.77
C PRO A 39 4.31 -4.87 13.91
N THR A 40 5.20 -5.73 14.42
CA THR A 40 6.28 -5.36 15.34
C THR A 40 7.57 -5.05 14.58
N ALA A 41 8.53 -4.39 15.22
CA ALA A 41 9.79 -3.99 14.57
C ALA A 41 10.65 -5.19 14.09
N ASP A 42 10.56 -6.32 14.79
CA ASP A 42 11.25 -7.58 14.46
C ASP A 42 10.54 -8.40 13.36
N SER A 43 9.33 -8.00 12.97
CA SER A 43 8.57 -8.74 11.97
C SER A 43 8.97 -8.41 10.53
N SER A 44 8.74 -9.38 9.64
CA SER A 44 8.86 -9.24 8.20
C SER A 44 7.50 -8.94 7.57
N VAL A 45 7.46 -7.90 6.76
CA VAL A 45 6.26 -7.45 6.06
C VAL A 45 6.50 -7.46 4.56
N ALA A 46 5.66 -8.19 3.82
CA ALA A 46 5.61 -8.17 2.37
C ALA A 46 4.46 -7.30 1.87
N ILE A 47 4.77 -6.35 0.99
CA ILE A 47 3.79 -5.53 0.29
C ILE A 47 3.64 -6.07 -1.12
N PHE A 48 2.43 -6.50 -1.48
CA PHE A 48 2.10 -6.97 -2.83
C PHE A 48 1.40 -5.83 -3.60
N GLY A 49 2.08 -5.34 -4.63
CA GLY A 49 1.73 -4.17 -5.43
C GLY A 49 2.38 -2.89 -4.90
N ALA A 50 3.12 -2.20 -5.76
CA ALA A 50 3.81 -0.93 -5.49
C ALA A 50 3.09 0.26 -6.16
N GLY A 51 1.75 0.27 -6.03
CA GLY A 51 0.91 1.43 -6.33
C GLY A 51 0.82 2.40 -5.15
N THR A 52 -0.09 3.38 -5.22
CA THR A 52 -0.26 4.39 -4.14
C THR A 52 -0.52 3.72 -2.79
N VAL A 53 -1.40 2.72 -2.75
CA VAL A 53 -1.78 1.99 -1.53
C VAL A 53 -0.60 1.21 -0.97
N GLY A 54 0.01 0.33 -1.77
CA GLY A 54 1.14 -0.48 -1.32
C GLY A 54 2.36 0.34 -0.90
N LEU A 55 2.74 1.37 -1.66
CA LEU A 55 3.86 2.24 -1.28
C LEU A 55 3.58 3.03 0.01
N SER A 56 2.32 3.40 0.27
CA SER A 56 1.94 4.01 1.55
C SER A 56 2.03 3.01 2.71
N GLY A 57 1.64 1.75 2.47
CA GLY A 57 1.88 0.66 3.42
C GLY A 57 3.37 0.41 3.68
N LEU A 58 4.20 0.41 2.64
CA LEU A 58 5.66 0.32 2.78
C LEU A 58 6.21 1.42 3.69
N MET A 59 5.85 2.68 3.43
CA MET A 59 6.31 3.80 4.25
C MET A 59 5.83 3.67 5.71
N ALA A 60 4.61 3.16 5.93
CA ALA A 60 4.12 2.83 7.27
C ALA A 60 4.96 1.75 7.97
N THR A 61 5.42 0.70 7.27
CA THR A 61 6.34 -0.28 7.88
C THR A 61 7.67 0.34 8.31
N ARG A 62 8.13 1.38 7.60
CA ARG A 62 9.31 2.16 7.99
C ARG A 62 9.04 3.04 9.21
N ILE A 63 7.85 3.65 9.32
CA ILE A 63 7.42 4.42 10.50
C ILE A 63 7.44 3.55 11.77
N ILE A 64 6.99 2.30 11.67
CA ILE A 64 7.04 1.32 12.77
C ILE A 64 8.49 0.89 13.09
N GLY A 65 9.37 0.91 12.10
CA GLY A 65 10.75 0.40 12.22
C GLY A 65 10.87 -1.09 11.93
N CYS A 66 9.96 -1.68 11.14
CA CYS A 66 10.06 -3.09 10.72
C CYS A 66 11.38 -3.34 10.00
N THR A 67 12.15 -4.34 10.42
CA THR A 67 13.51 -4.61 9.92
C THR A 67 13.55 -5.26 8.54
N ARG A 68 12.50 -6.01 8.16
CA ARG A 68 12.38 -6.67 6.85
C ARG A 68 11.13 -6.18 6.12
N ARG A 69 11.34 -5.25 5.20
CA ARG A 69 10.29 -4.60 4.38
C ARG A 69 10.50 -5.05 2.94
N ILE A 70 9.66 -5.96 2.47
CA ILE A 70 9.79 -6.62 1.17
C ILE A 70 8.69 -6.10 0.25
N VAL A 71 9.02 -5.71 -0.98
CA VAL A 71 8.02 -5.26 -1.96
C VAL A 71 8.01 -6.17 -3.18
N VAL A 72 6.82 -6.58 -3.59
CA VAL A 72 6.57 -7.41 -4.76
C VAL A 72 5.77 -6.58 -5.77
N ASP A 73 6.26 -6.49 -7.00
CA ASP A 73 5.58 -5.83 -8.11
C ASP A 73 6.04 -6.45 -9.44
N ASN A 74 5.29 -6.23 -10.53
CA ASN A 74 5.66 -6.71 -11.86
C ASN A 74 6.39 -5.66 -12.70
N LYS A 75 6.62 -4.45 -12.17
CA LYS A 75 7.36 -3.38 -12.84
C LYS A 75 8.63 -3.04 -12.07
N GLN A 76 9.79 -3.24 -12.72
CA GLN A 76 11.09 -2.93 -12.12
C GLN A 76 11.18 -1.47 -11.62
N ALA A 77 10.69 -0.51 -12.41
CA ALA A 77 10.68 0.90 -12.01
C ALA A 77 9.88 1.18 -10.71
N ARG A 78 8.86 0.36 -10.40
CA ARG A 78 8.13 0.47 -9.12
C ARG A 78 8.94 -0.09 -7.96
N LEU A 79 9.70 -1.15 -8.19
CA LEU A 79 10.60 -1.74 -7.20
C LEU A 79 11.78 -0.81 -6.89
N ASP A 80 12.31 -0.12 -7.89
CA ASP A 80 13.39 0.85 -7.69
C ASP A 80 12.90 2.02 -6.82
N LEU A 81 11.72 2.57 -7.12
CA LEU A 81 11.06 3.56 -6.27
C LEU A 81 10.79 3.02 -4.85
N ALA A 82 10.36 1.77 -4.73
CA ALA A 82 10.14 1.15 -3.42
C ALA A 82 11.43 1.10 -2.59
N LYS A 83 12.59 0.80 -3.19
CA LYS A 83 13.89 0.85 -2.49
C LYS A 83 14.19 2.26 -1.99
N GLU A 84 13.99 3.28 -2.82
CA GLU A 84 14.17 4.69 -2.40
C GLU A 84 13.26 5.11 -1.23
N LEU A 85 12.07 4.52 -1.16
CA LEU A 85 11.09 4.76 -0.08
C LEU A 85 11.38 3.93 1.17
N GLY A 86 12.32 2.98 1.11
CA GLY A 86 12.83 2.25 2.24
C GLY A 86 12.56 0.75 2.22
N ALA A 87 12.14 0.16 1.10
CA ALA A 87 12.13 -1.29 0.97
C ALA A 87 13.54 -1.86 1.18
N THR A 88 13.65 -2.88 2.02
CA THR A 88 14.92 -3.59 2.25
C THR A 88 15.19 -4.63 1.17
N HIS A 89 14.14 -5.19 0.60
CA HIS A 89 14.20 -6.20 -0.45
C HIS A 89 13.08 -5.96 -1.44
N THR A 90 13.29 -6.41 -2.67
CA THR A 90 12.30 -6.33 -3.74
C THR A 90 12.28 -7.63 -4.53
N VAL A 91 11.10 -8.07 -4.95
CA VAL A 91 10.91 -9.25 -5.80
C VAL A 91 10.15 -8.82 -7.04
N LEU A 92 10.75 -9.04 -8.21
CA LEU A 92 10.08 -8.87 -9.50
C LEU A 92 9.16 -10.06 -9.74
N SER A 93 7.85 -9.80 -9.86
CA SER A 93 6.85 -10.80 -10.18
C SER A 93 6.69 -10.90 -11.68
N GLU A 94 7.29 -11.94 -12.25
CA GLU A 94 7.27 -12.22 -13.69
C GLU A 94 6.89 -13.69 -13.94
N PRO A 95 6.44 -14.05 -15.17
CA PRO A 95 6.07 -15.43 -15.49
C PRO A 95 7.19 -16.42 -15.16
N GLY A 96 6.84 -17.50 -14.44
CA GLY A 96 7.78 -18.54 -14.04
C GLY A 96 8.50 -18.30 -12.71
N VAL A 97 8.36 -17.11 -12.10
CA VAL A 97 8.92 -16.84 -10.77
C VAL A 97 7.93 -17.28 -9.68
N ASP A 98 8.37 -18.21 -8.82
CA ASP A 98 7.68 -18.52 -7.57
C ASP A 98 8.00 -17.45 -6.52
N VAL A 99 7.13 -16.44 -6.47
CA VAL A 99 7.21 -15.34 -5.51
C VAL A 99 7.19 -15.88 -4.07
N ALA A 100 6.34 -16.84 -3.74
CA ALA A 100 6.25 -17.36 -2.38
C ALA A 100 7.57 -18.06 -1.94
N ALA A 101 8.22 -18.79 -2.85
CA ALA A 101 9.56 -19.34 -2.60
C ALA A 101 10.60 -18.25 -2.39
N LYS A 102 10.61 -17.20 -3.22
CA LYS A 102 11.54 -16.07 -3.06
C LYS A 102 11.38 -15.36 -1.73
N LEU A 103 10.15 -15.17 -1.25
CA LEU A 103 9.93 -14.59 0.07
C LEU A 103 10.40 -15.51 1.20
N ARG A 104 10.24 -16.84 1.07
CA ARG A 104 10.80 -17.79 2.05
C ARG A 104 12.32 -17.71 2.10
N GLU A 105 13.00 -17.70 0.96
CA GLU A 105 14.47 -17.52 0.88
C GLU A 105 14.91 -16.23 1.62
N LEU A 106 14.17 -15.13 1.46
CA LEU A 106 14.46 -13.85 2.12
C LEU A 106 14.10 -13.82 3.63
N THR A 107 13.46 -14.87 4.14
CA THR A 107 12.95 -14.94 5.52
C THR A 107 13.37 -16.23 6.23
N ASP A 108 14.59 -16.68 5.94
CA ASP A 108 15.20 -17.84 6.60
C ASP A 108 14.34 -19.11 6.46
N ASP A 109 13.74 -19.28 5.29
CA ASP A 109 12.81 -20.35 4.90
C ASP A 109 11.51 -20.45 5.73
N GLN A 110 11.23 -19.47 6.59
CA GLN A 110 10.02 -19.47 7.41
C GLN A 110 8.80 -18.89 6.69
N GLY A 111 9.00 -17.93 5.79
CA GLY A 111 7.95 -17.09 5.23
C GLY A 111 7.76 -15.78 6.01
N VAL A 112 6.96 -14.88 5.46
CA VAL A 112 6.74 -13.57 6.09
C VAL A 112 5.74 -13.63 7.22
N HIS A 113 5.97 -12.84 8.27
CA HIS A 113 5.02 -12.66 9.36
C HIS A 113 3.72 -12.05 8.85
N TYR A 114 3.86 -11.09 7.94
CA TYR A 114 2.76 -10.29 7.45
C TYR A 114 2.84 -10.09 5.94
N ALA A 115 1.69 -10.17 5.29
CA ALA A 115 1.51 -9.77 3.90
C ALA A 115 0.40 -8.71 3.79
N PHE A 116 0.63 -7.69 2.98
CA PHE A 116 -0.34 -6.64 2.69
C PHE A 116 -0.58 -6.59 1.18
N GLU A 117 -1.78 -6.94 0.76
CA GLU A 117 -2.15 -7.13 -0.65
C GLU A 117 -3.00 -5.96 -1.14
N SER A 118 -2.50 -5.28 -2.18
CA SER A 118 -3.10 -4.06 -2.71
C SER A 118 -3.32 -4.08 -4.23
N SER A 119 -3.10 -5.22 -4.90
CA SER A 119 -3.27 -5.39 -6.33
C SER A 119 -4.69 -5.81 -6.74
N GLY A 120 -5.40 -6.56 -5.90
CA GLY A 120 -6.72 -7.13 -6.22
C GLY A 120 -6.66 -8.25 -7.26
N VAL A 121 -5.48 -8.81 -7.52
CA VAL A 121 -5.25 -9.85 -8.52
C VAL A 121 -5.22 -11.22 -7.85
N ARG A 122 -6.12 -12.14 -8.24
CA ARG A 122 -6.29 -13.45 -7.58
C ARG A 122 -4.99 -14.27 -7.43
N PRO A 123 -4.16 -14.47 -8.49
CA PRO A 123 -2.88 -15.14 -8.34
C PRO A 123 -1.93 -14.46 -7.34
N VAL A 124 -1.98 -13.13 -7.24
CA VAL A 124 -1.13 -12.36 -6.31
C VAL A 124 -1.61 -12.55 -4.87
N ILE A 125 -2.92 -12.59 -4.65
CA ILE A 125 -3.51 -12.89 -3.34
C ILE A 125 -3.14 -14.30 -2.87
N ALA A 126 -3.20 -15.29 -3.77
CA ALA A 126 -2.78 -16.66 -3.46
C ALA A 126 -1.29 -16.72 -3.11
N ALA A 127 -0.42 -16.08 -3.91
CA ALA A 127 1.02 -15.99 -3.64
C ALA A 127 1.31 -15.27 -2.30
N ALA A 128 0.56 -14.22 -1.97
CA ALA A 128 0.68 -13.51 -0.71
C ALA A 128 0.35 -14.42 0.48
N PHE A 129 -0.77 -15.16 0.41
CA PHE A 129 -1.13 -16.14 1.43
C PHE A 129 -0.09 -17.26 1.55
N ASP A 130 0.40 -17.77 0.43
CA ASP A 130 1.38 -18.85 0.38
C ASP A 130 2.75 -18.44 0.92
N SER A 131 3.11 -17.17 0.79
CA SER A 131 4.36 -16.60 1.31
C SER A 131 4.40 -16.45 2.83
N LEU A 132 3.24 -16.52 3.50
CA LEU A 132 3.17 -16.40 4.96
C LEU A 132 3.91 -17.53 5.66
N ARG A 133 4.47 -17.24 6.84
CA ARG A 133 4.83 -18.26 7.83
C ARG A 133 3.58 -18.85 8.50
N GLU A 134 3.76 -19.92 9.26
CA GLU A 134 2.72 -20.36 10.21
C GLU A 134 2.37 -19.24 11.18
N MET A 135 1.09 -19.11 11.54
CA MET A 135 0.55 -17.97 12.31
C MET A 135 0.65 -16.59 11.64
N GLY A 136 1.14 -16.51 10.39
CA GLY A 136 1.24 -15.26 9.64
C GLY A 136 -0.13 -14.69 9.23
N THR A 137 -0.17 -13.40 8.94
CA THR A 137 -1.43 -12.70 8.61
C THR A 137 -1.33 -11.98 7.26
N LEU A 138 -2.31 -12.24 6.39
CA LEU A 138 -2.54 -11.52 5.15
C LEU A 138 -3.67 -10.50 5.36
N VAL A 139 -3.38 -9.22 5.11
CA VAL A 139 -4.39 -8.17 4.94
C VAL A 139 -4.68 -7.99 3.46
N MET A 140 -5.94 -8.12 3.08
CA MET A 140 -6.45 -7.86 1.74
C MET A 140 -7.13 -6.50 1.68
N THR A 141 -6.64 -5.66 0.78
CA THR A 141 -7.19 -4.33 0.50
C THR A 141 -7.44 -4.13 -0.99
N GLY A 142 -6.78 -4.91 -1.86
CA GLY A 142 -7.05 -4.93 -3.29
C GLY A 142 -8.52 -5.26 -3.58
N VAL A 143 -9.14 -4.47 -4.45
CA VAL A 143 -10.58 -4.62 -4.77
C VAL A 143 -10.74 -5.62 -5.91
N LEU A 144 -11.54 -6.67 -5.67
CA LEU A 144 -11.98 -7.61 -6.70
C LEU A 144 -13.41 -7.28 -7.15
N PRO A 145 -13.83 -7.71 -8.36
CA PRO A 145 -15.24 -7.62 -8.76
C PRO A 145 -16.15 -8.31 -7.74
N GLN A 146 -17.31 -7.72 -7.46
CA GLN A 146 -18.30 -8.28 -6.54
C GLN A 146 -18.68 -9.71 -6.96
N GLY A 147 -18.79 -10.61 -5.99
CA GLY A 147 -19.04 -12.04 -6.23
C GLY A 147 -17.80 -12.86 -6.57
N SER A 148 -16.61 -12.26 -6.61
CA SER A 148 -15.35 -13.00 -6.75
C SER A 148 -15.07 -13.90 -5.55
N THR A 149 -14.50 -15.08 -5.82
CA THR A 149 -13.96 -15.98 -4.81
C THR A 149 -12.43 -15.98 -4.84
N VAL A 150 -11.83 -16.29 -3.69
CA VAL A 150 -10.41 -16.55 -3.52
C VAL A 150 -10.27 -17.89 -2.79
N GLU A 151 -9.37 -18.73 -3.27
CA GLU A 151 -9.16 -20.07 -2.73
C GLU A 151 -7.81 -20.11 -2.00
N PHE A 152 -7.79 -20.79 -0.85
CA PHE A 152 -6.61 -20.96 -0.02
C PHE A 152 -6.46 -22.43 0.37
N ASP A 153 -5.22 -22.85 0.55
CA ASP A 153 -4.93 -24.18 1.10
C ASP A 153 -5.45 -24.28 2.55
N ALA A 154 -6.36 -25.21 2.77
CA ALA A 154 -7.03 -25.39 4.06
C ALA A 154 -6.08 -25.86 5.18
N TRP A 155 -5.02 -26.60 4.85
CA TRP A 155 -4.02 -27.04 5.84
C TRP A 155 -3.14 -25.89 6.30
N LYS A 156 -2.73 -25.00 5.38
CA LYS A 156 -2.01 -23.77 5.71
C LYS A 156 -2.86 -22.85 6.58
N LEU A 157 -4.17 -22.79 6.32
CA LEU A 157 -5.13 -22.06 7.17
C LEU A 157 -5.27 -22.71 8.56
N LEU A 158 -5.40 -24.05 8.62
CA LEU A 158 -5.49 -24.82 9.86
C LEU A 158 -4.26 -24.63 10.76
N ARG A 159 -3.08 -24.39 10.16
CA ARG A 159 -1.83 -24.03 10.86
C ARG A 159 -1.77 -22.55 11.30
N GLY A 160 -2.93 -21.92 11.41
CA GLY A 160 -3.13 -20.64 12.07
C GLY A 160 -2.80 -19.41 11.24
N ARG A 161 -2.56 -19.55 9.92
CA ARG A 161 -2.53 -18.39 9.02
C ARG A 161 -3.87 -17.66 9.05
N LYS A 162 -3.84 -16.34 8.91
CA LYS A 162 -5.05 -15.50 8.92
C LYS A 162 -5.16 -14.75 7.60
N VAL A 163 -6.40 -14.55 7.17
CA VAL A 163 -6.77 -13.63 6.09
C VAL A 163 -7.79 -12.67 6.65
N ILE A 164 -7.52 -11.38 6.53
CA ILE A 164 -8.38 -10.29 7.01
C ILE A 164 -8.57 -9.27 5.90
N GLY A 165 -9.79 -8.80 5.71
CA GLY A 165 -10.07 -7.68 4.83
C GLY A 165 -9.85 -6.35 5.56
N SER A 166 -9.48 -5.31 4.83
CA SER A 166 -9.42 -3.95 5.35
C SER A 166 -9.99 -2.96 4.36
N VAL A 167 -10.92 -2.13 4.82
CA VAL A 167 -11.53 -1.05 4.04
C VAL A 167 -11.04 0.27 4.60
N MET A 168 -10.45 1.11 3.74
CA MET A 168 -9.89 2.41 4.14
C MET A 168 -8.84 2.30 5.28
N GLY A 169 -8.19 1.15 5.44
CA GLY A 169 -7.18 0.92 6.46
C GLY A 169 -7.72 0.77 7.88
N ASP A 170 -9.04 0.54 8.03
CA ASP A 170 -9.76 0.42 9.31
C ASP A 170 -9.52 1.63 10.24
N THR A 171 -9.55 2.83 9.66
CA THR A 171 -9.23 4.08 10.33
C THR A 171 -10.44 4.98 10.51
N ASP A 172 -10.40 5.82 11.53
CA ASP A 172 -11.24 7.02 11.61
C ASP A 172 -10.56 8.18 10.85
N PRO A 173 -11.14 8.68 9.73
CA PRO A 173 -10.54 9.74 8.92
C PRO A 173 -10.28 11.04 9.69
N ASP A 174 -11.15 11.39 10.65
CA ASP A 174 -11.08 12.65 11.39
C ASP A 174 -9.80 12.73 12.24
N THR A 175 -9.34 11.59 12.73
CA THR A 175 -8.13 11.49 13.55
C THR A 175 -6.91 11.05 12.73
N PHE A 176 -7.09 10.17 11.75
CA PHE A 176 -5.99 9.57 11.02
C PHE A 176 -5.44 10.46 9.89
N ILE A 177 -6.28 11.21 9.16
CA ILE A 177 -5.76 12.13 8.14
C ILE A 177 -4.85 13.21 8.76
N PRO A 178 -5.20 13.86 9.89
CA PRO A 178 -4.26 14.76 10.57
C PRO A 178 -2.94 14.08 10.94
N GLN A 179 -2.97 12.82 11.39
CA GLN A 179 -1.76 12.06 11.68
C GLN A 179 -0.91 11.82 10.42
N LEU A 180 -1.53 11.48 9.28
CA LEU A 180 -0.83 11.34 7.99
C LEU A 180 -0.21 12.66 7.53
N VAL A 181 -0.86 13.79 7.78
CA VAL A 181 -0.30 15.12 7.52
C VAL A 181 0.98 15.33 8.32
N GLU A 182 0.99 14.95 9.60
CA GLU A 182 2.21 15.08 10.43
C GLU A 182 3.33 14.14 9.96
N TYR A 183 3.01 12.90 9.56
CA TYR A 183 4.00 12.02 8.93
C TYR A 183 4.56 12.59 7.63
N TYR A 184 3.73 13.27 6.83
CA TYR A 184 4.18 13.96 5.63
C TYR A 184 5.13 15.12 5.97
N ARG A 185 4.75 15.99 6.93
CA ARG A 185 5.59 17.11 7.39
C ARG A 185 6.94 16.67 7.93
N ASN A 186 6.99 15.52 8.59
CA ASN A 186 8.21 14.93 9.14
C ASN A 186 9.03 14.14 8.11
N GLY A 187 8.64 14.16 6.83
CA GLY A 187 9.35 13.47 5.74
C GLY A 187 9.23 11.95 5.78
N GLN A 188 8.30 11.40 6.58
CA GLN A 188 8.07 9.96 6.71
C GLN A 188 7.14 9.42 5.62
N LEU A 189 6.31 10.30 5.02
CA LEU A 189 5.48 10.01 3.86
C LEU A 189 5.81 11.00 2.72
N PRO A 190 6.97 10.90 2.03
CA PRO A 190 7.33 11.82 0.93
C PRO A 190 6.40 11.68 -0.29
N LEU A 191 5.20 12.28 -0.22
CA LEU A 191 4.11 12.14 -1.20
C LEU A 191 4.50 12.66 -2.58
N GLU A 192 5.41 13.62 -2.64
CA GLU A 192 5.99 14.16 -3.87
C GLU A 192 6.72 13.09 -4.69
N LYS A 193 7.29 12.05 -4.06
CA LYS A 193 7.98 10.97 -4.77
C LYS A 193 7.04 10.00 -5.47
N ILE A 194 5.81 9.87 -4.98
CA ILE A 194 4.81 8.96 -5.55
C ILE A 194 3.75 9.70 -6.39
N SER A 195 3.85 11.03 -6.50
CA SER A 195 2.82 11.83 -7.13
C SER A 195 3.35 12.65 -8.29
N ARG A 196 2.56 12.79 -9.35
CA ARG A 196 2.75 13.79 -10.40
C ARG A 196 1.55 14.71 -10.43
N ILE A 197 1.81 16.01 -10.41
CA ILE A 197 0.79 17.05 -10.53
C ILE A 197 0.57 17.35 -12.01
N TYR A 198 -0.70 17.42 -12.39
CA TYR A 198 -1.18 17.81 -13.71
C TYR A 198 -2.10 19.02 -13.57
N PRO A 199 -2.09 19.96 -14.51
CA PRO A 199 -3.11 20.99 -14.58
C PRO A 199 -4.46 20.36 -15.02
N LEU A 200 -5.59 21.00 -14.71
CA LEU A 200 -6.93 20.48 -15.02
C LEU A 200 -7.13 20.21 -16.51
N GLU A 201 -6.55 21.02 -17.37
CA GLU A 201 -6.61 20.91 -18.83
C GLU A 201 -5.99 19.60 -19.33
N SER A 202 -5.06 19.01 -18.56
CA SER A 202 -4.39 17.74 -18.85
C SER A 202 -5.04 16.53 -18.18
N ILE A 203 -6.30 16.62 -17.74
CA ILE A 203 -6.97 15.52 -17.03
C ILE A 203 -6.95 14.18 -17.79
N ASN A 204 -7.10 14.21 -19.12
CA ASN A 204 -7.06 13.00 -19.94
C ASN A 204 -5.66 12.35 -19.96
N GLU A 205 -4.59 13.16 -20.01
CA GLU A 205 -3.21 12.65 -19.86
C GLU A 205 -3.00 12.07 -18.46
N ALA A 206 -3.47 12.77 -17.42
CA ALA A 206 -3.37 12.32 -16.03
C ALA A 206 -4.04 10.94 -15.83
N ILE A 207 -5.22 10.74 -16.43
CA ILE A 207 -5.94 9.46 -16.41
C ILE A 207 -5.15 8.40 -17.18
N ALA A 208 -4.69 8.68 -18.40
CA ALA A 208 -3.96 7.73 -19.23
C ALA A 208 -2.62 7.30 -18.58
N ASP A 209 -1.85 8.25 -18.04
CA ASP A 209 -0.60 8.00 -17.33
C ASP A 209 -0.85 7.19 -16.04
N GLY A 210 -1.98 7.41 -15.37
CA GLY A 210 -2.41 6.65 -14.20
C GLY A 210 -2.77 5.19 -14.55
N ILE A 211 -3.62 4.99 -15.56
CA ILE A 211 -4.05 3.65 -16.02
C ILE A 211 -2.87 2.87 -16.60
N GLY A 212 -2.03 3.50 -17.43
CA GLY A 212 -0.81 2.90 -17.98
C GLY A 212 0.26 2.63 -16.92
N GLY A 213 0.10 3.21 -15.72
CA GLY A 213 1.04 3.10 -14.61
C GLY A 213 2.39 3.78 -14.88
N LYS A 214 2.39 4.81 -15.74
CA LYS A 214 3.54 5.72 -15.92
C LYS A 214 3.76 6.56 -14.67
N VAL A 215 2.69 6.88 -13.94
CA VAL A 215 2.75 7.54 -12.62
C VAL A 215 2.12 6.66 -11.55
N VAL A 216 2.58 6.78 -10.29
CA VAL A 216 1.97 6.05 -9.16
C VAL A 216 0.65 6.71 -8.76
N LYS A 217 0.67 8.03 -8.56
CA LYS A 217 -0.49 8.86 -8.24
C LYS A 217 -0.53 10.09 -9.14
N ALA A 218 -1.56 10.21 -9.95
CA ALA A 218 -1.87 11.48 -10.62
C ALA A 218 -2.66 12.38 -9.66
N ILE A 219 -2.26 13.65 -9.58
CA ILE A 219 -2.95 14.70 -8.86
C ILE A 219 -3.33 15.77 -9.88
N VAL A 220 -4.60 16.13 -9.94
CA VAL A 220 -5.07 17.23 -10.79
C VAL A 220 -5.17 18.48 -9.92
N ALA A 221 -4.36 19.48 -10.23
CA ALA A 221 -4.44 20.79 -9.60
C ALA A 221 -5.60 21.58 -10.22
N MET A 222 -6.53 21.99 -9.38
CA MET A 222 -7.60 22.89 -9.79
C MET A 222 -7.04 24.29 -10.02
N PRO A 223 -7.52 25.03 -11.03
CA PRO A 223 -7.20 26.45 -11.16
C PRO A 223 -7.65 27.18 -9.90
N HIS A 224 -6.79 28.03 -9.35
CA HIS A 224 -7.17 28.93 -8.28
C HIS A 224 -7.84 30.16 -8.91
N GLU A 225 -9.14 30.36 -8.66
CA GLU A 225 -9.71 31.71 -8.70
C GLU A 225 -9.24 32.43 -7.42
N HIS A 226 -8.66 33.62 -7.60
CA HIS A 226 -8.21 34.49 -6.51
C HIS A 226 -9.38 35.05 -5.70
#